data_AF-A0A180FYI9-F1
#
_entry.id   AF-A0A180FYI9-F1
#
_cell.length_a   1.000
_cell.length_b   1.000
_cell.length_c   1.000
_cell.angle_alpha   90.00
_cell.angle_beta   90.00
_cell.angle_gamma   90.00
#
_symmetry.space_group_name_H-M   'P 1'
#
loop_
_entity.id
_entity.type
_entity.pdbx_description
1 polymer ?
#
loop_
_entity_poly.entity_id
_entity_poly.type
_entity_poly.pdbx_seq_one_letter_code
_entity_poly.pdbx_strand_id
1 'polypeptide(L)'
;MPSSFRGIPWDTDGINGQPSSITILLDWLTANNNYARWCTTPVRDHLCAEILAVMSHHDITHRTARGISMKIDQLKHGYQHVADLLEHSGLANDPNTAIGTVQSEAP
;
A
#
# COMPACT_ATOMS: atom_id res chain seq x y z
N MET A 1 -20.94 -6.26 -23.06
CA MET A 1 -19.79 -7.17 -22.85
C MET A 1 -18.91 -6.53 -21.79
N PRO A 2 -18.64 -7.14 -20.62
CA PRO A 2 -17.74 -6.52 -19.64
C PRO A 2 -16.28 -6.73 -20.08
N SER A 3 -15.54 -5.63 -20.21
CA SER A 3 -14.18 -5.56 -20.72
C SER A 3 -13.18 -6.23 -19.77
N SER A 4 -12.56 -7.34 -20.21
CA SER A 4 -11.61 -8.13 -19.41
C SER A 4 -10.15 -7.73 -19.63
N PHE A 5 -9.81 -6.43 -19.54
CA PHE A 5 -8.42 -6.04 -19.27
C PHE A 5 -8.20 -6.00 -17.76
N ARG A 6 -8.30 -7.17 -17.11
CA ARG A 6 -7.90 -7.30 -15.70
C ARG A 6 -6.38 -7.49 -15.69
N GLY A 7 -5.65 -6.38 -15.54
CA GLY A 7 -4.22 -6.43 -15.26
C GLY A 7 -3.93 -7.30 -14.02
N ILE A 8 -2.70 -7.78 -13.91
CA ILE A 8 -2.26 -8.63 -12.79
C ILE A 8 -2.57 -7.91 -11.45
N PRO A 9 -3.33 -8.51 -10.52
CA PRO A 9 -3.69 -7.90 -9.23
C PRO A 9 -2.44 -7.56 -8.41
N TRP A 10 -2.51 -6.53 -7.57
CA TRP A 10 -1.34 -6.06 -6.80
C TRP A 10 -1.10 -6.83 -5.50
N ASP A 11 -2.12 -7.52 -5.04
CA ASP A 11 -2.21 -8.21 -3.75
C ASP A 11 -1.90 -9.71 -3.85
N THR A 12 -1.84 -10.26 -5.06
CA THR A 12 -1.69 -11.70 -5.31
C THR A 12 -0.67 -12.05 -6.39
N ASP A 13 0.19 -11.10 -6.77
CA ASP A 13 1.22 -11.29 -7.81
C ASP A 13 2.58 -11.74 -7.28
N GLY A 14 2.68 -12.00 -5.98
CA GLY A 14 3.85 -12.66 -5.39
C GLY A 14 3.93 -14.12 -5.82
N ILE A 15 5.14 -14.60 -6.13
CA ILE A 15 5.40 -15.97 -6.59
C ILE A 15 6.15 -16.74 -5.49
N ASN A 16 5.85 -18.02 -5.30
CA ASN A 16 6.59 -18.91 -4.38
C ASN A 16 6.74 -18.38 -2.93
N GLY A 17 5.71 -17.74 -2.40
CA GLY A 17 5.72 -17.17 -1.05
C GLY A 17 6.50 -15.85 -0.91
N GLN A 18 6.95 -15.26 -2.02
CA GLN A 18 7.49 -13.90 -2.04
C GLN A 18 6.38 -12.85 -1.78
N PRO A 19 6.75 -11.67 -1.26
CA PRO A 19 5.79 -10.59 -1.05
C PRO A 19 5.15 -10.16 -2.38
N SER A 20 3.86 -9.80 -2.29
CA SER A 20 3.13 -9.21 -3.42
C SER A 20 3.58 -7.76 -3.66
N SER A 21 3.21 -7.20 -4.81
CA SER A 21 3.47 -5.78 -5.11
C SER A 21 2.91 -4.85 -4.04
N ILE A 22 1.73 -5.15 -3.47
CA ILE A 22 1.13 -4.29 -2.44
C ILE A 22 1.94 -4.34 -1.16
N THR A 23 2.42 -5.52 -0.77
CA THR A 23 3.30 -5.70 0.39
C THR A 23 4.59 -4.91 0.20
N ILE A 24 5.26 -5.06 -0.95
CA ILE A 24 6.49 -4.33 -1.27
C ILE A 24 6.28 -2.81 -1.22
N LEU A 25 5.16 -2.30 -1.75
CA LEU A 25 4.85 -0.87 -1.69
C LEU A 25 4.72 -0.37 -0.24
N LEU A 26 3.98 -1.10 0.59
CA LEU A 26 3.77 -0.72 1.99
C LEU A 26 5.07 -0.81 2.79
N ASP A 27 5.86 -1.86 2.58
CA ASP A 27 7.17 -2.02 3.23
C ASP A 27 8.12 -0.89 2.82
N TRP A 28 8.17 -0.55 1.53
CA TRP A 28 9.00 0.55 1.05
C TRP A 28 8.56 1.90 1.63
N LEU A 29 7.25 2.17 1.71
CA LEU A 29 6.74 3.43 2.25
C LEU A 29 6.98 3.56 3.75
N THR A 30 6.86 2.46 4.50
CA THR A 30 7.07 2.43 5.95
C THR A 30 8.56 2.36 6.35
N ALA A 31 9.44 1.99 5.41
CA ALA A 31 10.87 2.00 5.64
C ALA A 31 11.45 3.41 5.72
N ASN A 32 12.23 3.67 6.78
CA ASN A 32 12.99 4.91 6.97
C ASN A 32 12.10 6.16 6.82
N ASN A 33 12.52 7.12 5.98
CA ASN A 33 11.81 8.37 5.70
C ASN A 33 11.13 8.36 4.32
N ASN A 34 10.85 7.18 3.75
CA ASN A 34 10.41 7.05 2.35
C ASN A 34 9.03 7.64 2.10
N TYR A 35 8.07 7.48 3.01
CA TYR A 35 6.78 8.16 2.87
C TYR A 35 6.92 9.69 2.85
N ALA A 36 7.76 10.26 3.71
CA ALA A 36 7.99 11.70 3.70
C ALA A 36 8.67 12.15 2.40
N ARG A 37 9.68 11.39 1.91
CA ARG A 37 10.30 11.62 0.59
C ARG A 37 9.25 11.60 -0.51
N TRP A 38 8.33 10.63 -0.49
CA TRP A 38 7.24 10.51 -1.45
C TRP A 38 6.31 11.73 -1.45
N CYS A 39 5.98 12.25 -0.26
CA CYS A 39 5.11 13.41 -0.10
C CYS A 39 5.76 14.73 -0.54
N THR A 40 7.07 14.90 -0.30
CA THR A 40 7.78 16.16 -0.59
C THR A 40 8.39 16.21 -1.98
N THR A 41 8.48 15.08 -2.68
CA THR A 41 9.05 14.99 -4.02
C THR A 41 8.02 15.39 -5.09
N PRO A 42 8.27 16.46 -5.88
CA PRO A 42 7.34 16.90 -6.93
C PRO A 42 7.37 15.99 -8.17
N VAL A 43 8.53 15.42 -8.50
CA VAL A 43 8.70 14.49 -9.64
C VAL A 43 9.22 13.15 -9.12
N ARG A 44 8.36 12.14 -9.14
CA ARG A 44 8.53 10.87 -8.41
C ARG A 44 9.23 9.78 -9.23
N ASP A 45 9.74 10.08 -10.42
CA ASP A 45 10.35 9.09 -11.33
C ASP A 45 11.49 8.29 -10.66
N HIS A 46 12.35 8.98 -9.91
CA HIS A 46 13.45 8.33 -9.20
C HIS A 46 12.96 7.41 -8.07
N LEU A 47 11.95 7.83 -7.29
CA LEU A 47 11.35 6.99 -6.25
C LEU A 47 10.64 5.78 -6.86
N CYS A 48 9.96 5.97 -8.00
CA CYS A 48 9.36 4.87 -8.74
C CYS A 48 10.42 3.89 -9.25
N ALA A 49 11.58 4.37 -9.69
CA ALA A 49 12.69 3.52 -10.09
C ALA A 49 13.28 2.73 -8.91
N GLU A 50 13.42 3.35 -7.72
CA GLU A 50 13.81 2.66 -6.49
C GLU A 50 12.84 1.52 -6.17
N ILE A 51 11.53 1.79 -6.22
CA ILE A 51 10.49 0.78 -5.97
C ILE A 51 10.52 -0.33 -7.04
N LEU A 52 10.68 0.01 -8.32
CA LEU A 52 10.81 -0.98 -9.39
C LEU A 52 12.03 -1.88 -9.19
N ALA A 53 13.14 -1.34 -8.69
CA ALA A 53 14.33 -2.13 -8.37
C ALA A 53 14.04 -3.13 -7.24
N VAL A 54 13.30 -2.71 -6.19
CA VAL A 54 12.87 -3.62 -5.12
C VAL A 54 11.90 -4.69 -5.66
N MET A 55 10.92 -4.31 -6.47
CA MET A 55 10.01 -5.27 -7.12
C MET A 55 10.76 -6.29 -7.99
N SER A 56 11.75 -5.83 -8.76
CA SER A 56 12.57 -6.70 -9.60
C SER A 56 13.41 -7.68 -8.79
N HIS A 57 13.86 -7.29 -7.59
CA HIS A 57 14.55 -8.20 -6.66
C HIS A 57 13.66 -9.35 -6.17
N HIS A 58 12.34 -9.15 -6.17
CA HIS A 58 11.33 -10.16 -5.85
C HIS A 58 10.67 -10.78 -7.10
N ASP A 59 11.33 -10.73 -8.26
CA ASP A 59 10.86 -11.27 -9.54
C ASP A 59 9.57 -10.63 -10.11
N ILE A 60 9.18 -9.46 -9.61
CA ILE A 60 8.03 -8.69 -10.10
C ILE A 60 8.51 -7.70 -11.17
N THR A 61 8.38 -8.08 -12.44
CA THR A 61 8.90 -7.29 -13.59
C THR A 61 7.82 -6.63 -14.44
N HIS A 62 6.54 -6.92 -14.19
CA HIS A 62 5.42 -6.45 -14.99
C HIS A 62 4.85 -5.09 -14.55
N ARG A 63 5.39 -4.50 -13.47
CA ARG A 63 4.97 -3.21 -12.92
C ARG A 63 5.64 -2.06 -13.66
N THR A 64 5.02 -0.89 -13.61
CA THR A 64 5.50 0.33 -14.26
C THR A 64 5.56 1.48 -13.26
N ALA A 65 6.44 2.46 -13.49
CA ALA A 65 6.55 3.66 -12.65
C ALA A 65 5.22 4.41 -12.52
N ARG A 66 4.49 4.54 -13.63
CA ARG A 66 3.14 5.11 -13.63
C ARG A 66 2.17 4.28 -12.78
N GLY A 67 2.21 2.95 -12.92
CA GLY A 67 1.37 2.05 -12.11
C GLY A 67 1.64 2.19 -10.62
N ILE A 68 2.91 2.29 -10.22
CA ILE A 68 3.33 2.51 -8.83
C ILE A 68 2.76 3.83 -8.31
N SER A 69 2.98 4.93 -9.04
CA SER A 69 2.47 6.24 -8.64
C SER A 69 0.95 6.22 -8.44
N MET A 70 0.21 5.70 -9.42
CA MET A 70 -1.24 5.59 -9.33
C MET A 70 -1.68 4.71 -8.16
N LYS A 71 -0.99 3.61 -7.89
CA LYS A 71 -1.36 2.70 -6.81
C LYS A 71 -1.12 3.33 -5.43
N ILE A 72 -0.02 4.06 -5.24
CA ILE A 72 0.24 4.77 -3.99
C ILE A 72 -0.80 5.88 -3.78
N ASP A 73 -1.15 6.64 -4.81
CA ASP A 73 -2.19 7.67 -4.70
C ASP A 73 -3.56 7.06 -4.37
N GLN A 74 -3.90 5.89 -4.94
CA GLN A 74 -5.12 5.14 -4.58
C GLN A 74 -5.12 4.69 -3.12
N LEU A 75 -3.99 4.16 -2.62
CA LEU A 75 -3.87 3.77 -1.21
C LEU A 75 -4.08 4.95 -0.28
N LYS A 76 -3.45 6.09 -0.59
CA LYS A 76 -3.59 7.33 0.18
C LYS A 76 -5.03 7.81 0.21
N HIS A 77 -5.68 7.92 -0.95
CA HIS A 77 -7.07 8.37 -1.03
C HIS A 77 -8.04 7.40 -0.35
N GLY A 78 -7.81 6.09 -0.45
CA GLY A 78 -8.61 5.08 0.25
C GLY A 78 -8.52 5.23 1.77
N TYR A 79 -7.31 5.42 2.30
CA TYR A 79 -7.12 5.68 3.73
C TYR A 79 -7.80 6.98 4.18
N GLN A 80 -7.58 8.07 3.45
CA GLN A 80 -8.18 9.37 3.75
C GLN A 80 -9.71 9.29 3.75
N HIS A 81 -10.30 8.62 2.76
CA HIS A 81 -11.74 8.44 2.69
C HIS A 81 -12.30 7.68 3.91
N VAL A 82 -11.64 6.61 4.34
CA VAL A 82 -12.05 5.87 5.54
C VAL A 82 -11.86 6.72 6.80
N ALA A 83 -10.77 7.48 6.90
CA ALA A 83 -10.53 8.38 8.03
C ALA A 83 -11.62 9.47 8.12
N ASP A 84 -11.96 10.10 7.01
CA ASP A 84 -13.01 11.11 6.92
C ASP A 84 -14.37 10.49 7.31
N LEU A 85 -14.68 9.28 6.82
CA LEU A 85 -15.92 8.57 7.20
C LEU A 85 -15.96 8.26 8.71
N LEU A 86 -14.85 7.88 9.33
CA LEU A 86 -14.79 7.60 10.76
C LEU A 86 -15.02 8.86 11.60
N GLU A 87 -14.49 10.00 11.17
CA GLU A 87 -14.70 11.30 11.82
C GLU A 87 -16.18 11.74 11.73
N HIS A 88 -16.82 11.53 10.59
CA HIS A 88 -18.21 11.95 10.35
C HIS A 88 -19.27 10.95 10.82
N SER A 89 -18.94 9.65 10.94
CA SER A 89 -19.90 8.59 11.32
C SER A 89 -20.14 8.49 12.83
N GLY A 90 -19.39 9.20 13.67
CA GLY A 90 -19.49 9.11 15.13
C GLY A 90 -19.02 7.78 15.74
N LEU A 91 -18.52 6.84 14.92
CA LEU A 91 -17.98 5.54 15.35
C LEU A 91 -16.61 5.63 16.02
N ALA A 92 -15.93 6.78 15.95
CA ALA A 92 -14.70 7.04 16.69
C ALA A 92 -14.88 6.97 18.23
N ASN A 93 -16.12 6.97 18.72
CA ASN A 93 -16.45 6.80 20.14
C ASN A 93 -16.90 5.36 20.51
N ASP A 94 -16.84 4.40 19.59
CA ASP A 94 -17.17 3.00 19.88
C ASP A 94 -15.92 2.26 20.40
N PRO A 95 -15.87 1.88 21.70
CA PRO A 95 -14.74 1.19 22.30
C PRO A 95 -14.44 -0.19 21.69
N ASN A 96 -15.30 -0.71 20.80
CA ASN A 96 -15.15 -2.01 20.17
C ASN A 96 -14.47 -1.98 18.78
N THR A 97 -14.14 -0.79 18.24
CA THR A 97 -13.45 -0.67 16.94
C THR A 97 -11.92 -0.65 17.07
N ALA A 98 -11.37 -0.67 18.29
CA ALA A 98 -9.94 -0.79 18.54
C ALA A 98 -9.43 -2.19 18.14
N ILE A 99 -9.06 -2.34 16.87
CA ILE A 99 -8.39 -3.54 16.36
C ILE A 99 -7.05 -3.70 17.11
N GLY A 100 -6.98 -4.73 17.97
CA GLY A 100 -5.73 -5.35 18.40
C GLY A 100 -5.12 -4.87 19.73
N THR A 101 -5.86 -4.96 20.84
CA THR A 101 -5.18 -5.26 22.12
C THR A 101 -5.25 -6.76 22.34
N VAL A 102 -4.23 -7.48 21.87
CA VAL A 102 -3.95 -8.84 22.36
C VAL A 102 -3.59 -8.68 23.83
N GLN A 103 -4.52 -9.01 24.72
CA GLN A 103 -4.19 -9.24 26.13
C GLN A 103 -3.39 -10.54 26.21
N SER A 104 -2.12 -10.43 26.59
CA SER A 104 -1.35 -11.55 27.11
C SER A 104 -2.02 -12.04 28.38
N GLU A 105 -2.50 -13.28 28.38
CA GLU A 105 -2.87 -13.98 29.61
C GLU A 105 -2.09 -15.30 29.67
N ALA A 106 -1.17 -15.35 30.64
CA ALA A 106 -0.59 -16.58 31.18
C ALA A 106 -1.32 -16.88 32.50
N PRO A 107 -1.42 -18.16 32.89
CA PRO A 107 -0.31 -18.82 33.59
C PRO A 107 0.11 -20.17 33.01
#